data_AF-A0A0N4UBC5-F1
#
_entry.id   AF-A0A0N4UBC5-F1
#
_cell.length_a   1.000
_cell.length_b   1.000
_cell.length_c   1.000
_cell.angle_alpha   90.00
_cell.angle_beta   90.00
_cell.angle_gamma   90.00
#
_symmetry.space_group_name_H-M   'P 1'
#
loop_
_entity.id
_entity.type
_entity.pdbx_description
1 polymer ?
#
loop_
_entity_poly.entity_id
_entity_poly.type
_entity_poly.pdbx_seq_one_letter_code
_entity_poly.pdbx_strand_id
1 'polypeptide(L)'
;MRGIYRGQFCLFSASAQSSSLALYSDHYAPLRYKQETASVYFFCHISCRCFVVYLLYFTLLELTCLSGSMPFITFYIQSYVVQQLCCASLALIMAIVQSVLQKRSTRIINITIVVMNSCQLAQELAHAWSTYYVCIYMKSVAVHVDSNLLFDQVMISITLLIHGCRLILCALVTASLSGYAFEEEMLKRIIFQPDPDRLVSVAQAAQASRHDELCSLFLFLESVILALAYIALDISYFTLNITRRTLTASTGISLFYALFLALSFHIYRRDHITIALKVGCVFAIILLNCSLHTIYMFGEEFLIGTLNIKLFSVDLIIAVYSTFIAIHCLRFNTRTILTHTVLQSQPSCISALLKMLNHLATINFLTLTLEFSLILIMKVGWKMNDPSINFGIHDWISVLSTFVLQKWVCLYERYQSCLLILILQLVVECITTLSFLSAQTNYIQLMISLARSNANINRLRQLLPVDHIIIILVYTDHSLQVLQWAISLCSLGFSLIVLNEIVVDKNETNGDLHPTVAVTNEPHMAPKNEPISINGLNGFNNNAFEDDTIQIVEIEPSGLTTNTENVA
;
A
#
# COMPACT_ATOMS: atom_id res chain seq x y z
N MET A 1 17.44 3.25 -32.20
CA MET A 1 17.63 3.24 -30.73
C MET A 1 18.05 4.60 -30.12
N ARG A 2 18.10 5.72 -30.86
CA ARG A 2 18.41 7.08 -30.31
C ARG A 2 17.23 8.07 -30.27
N GLY A 3 15.98 7.60 -30.39
CA GLY A 3 14.79 8.48 -30.53
C GLY A 3 13.71 8.36 -29.45
N ILE A 4 13.95 7.61 -28.36
CA ILE A 4 12.88 7.21 -27.39
C ILE A 4 13.04 7.88 -26.01
N TYR A 5 14.12 8.65 -25.77
CA TYR A 5 14.45 9.22 -24.45
C TYR A 5 13.92 10.64 -24.16
N ARG A 6 12.92 11.14 -24.91
CA ARG A 6 12.33 12.49 -24.67
C ARG A 6 10.87 12.49 -24.18
N GLY A 7 10.31 11.33 -23.84
CA GLY A 7 8.98 11.20 -23.26
C GLY A 7 8.96 11.27 -21.73
N GLN A 8 8.88 12.49 -21.19
CA GLN A 8 8.10 12.82 -19.99
C GLN A 8 8.38 12.02 -18.70
N PHE A 9 9.52 12.31 -18.06
CA PHE A 9 9.53 12.53 -16.60
C PHE A 9 8.92 13.92 -16.35
N CYS A 10 7.60 14.03 -16.46
CA CYS A 10 6.85 15.18 -15.95
C CYS A 10 6.07 14.71 -14.72
N LEU A 11 6.76 14.64 -13.58
CA LEU A 11 6.12 14.94 -12.30
C LEU A 11 5.50 16.31 -12.46
N PHE A 12 4.16 16.36 -12.47
CA PHE A 12 3.34 17.53 -12.75
C PHE A 12 3.87 18.79 -12.04
N SER A 13 4.57 19.66 -12.79
CA SER A 13 4.64 21.08 -12.46
C SER A 13 3.35 21.73 -12.94
N ALA A 14 2.25 21.52 -12.21
CA ALA A 14 1.06 22.35 -12.36
C ALA A 14 1.24 23.60 -11.47
N SER A 15 2.18 24.45 -11.86
CA SER A 15 2.38 25.79 -11.32
C SER A 15 1.90 26.79 -12.37
N ALA A 16 0.62 27.13 -12.39
CA ALA A 16 0.10 28.37 -13.00
C ALA A 16 -1.42 28.54 -12.80
N GLN A 17 -1.78 29.61 -12.11
CA GLN A 17 -2.96 30.47 -12.35
C GLN A 17 -4.37 29.85 -12.25
N SER A 18 -4.96 30.03 -11.07
CA SER A 18 -6.33 29.68 -10.66
C SER A 18 -7.43 30.58 -11.26
N SER A 19 -7.28 31.11 -12.47
CA SER A 19 -8.26 32.05 -13.05
C SER A 19 -8.51 31.91 -14.57
N SER A 20 -8.06 30.82 -15.21
CA SER A 20 -8.24 30.59 -16.66
C SER A 20 -8.77 29.20 -17.05
N LEU A 21 -9.23 28.38 -16.09
CA LEU A 21 -9.51 26.95 -16.30
C LEU A 21 -10.63 26.63 -17.32
N ALA A 22 -11.56 27.54 -17.59
CA ALA A 22 -12.65 27.29 -18.54
C ALA A 22 -12.19 27.35 -20.02
N LEU A 23 -11.17 28.15 -20.35
CA LEU A 23 -10.62 28.25 -21.71
C LEU A 23 -9.43 27.31 -21.96
N TYR A 24 -8.83 26.75 -20.91
CA TYR A 24 -7.69 25.82 -20.99
C TYR A 24 -8.11 24.35 -21.24
N SER A 25 -9.39 24.02 -20.98
CA SER A 25 -9.94 22.67 -21.12
C SER A 25 -10.05 22.20 -22.58
N ASP A 26 -10.52 23.07 -23.48
CA ASP A 26 -10.86 22.69 -24.86
C ASP A 26 -9.65 22.54 -25.79
N HIS A 27 -8.52 23.20 -25.50
CA HIS A 27 -7.31 23.09 -26.31
C HIS A 27 -6.41 21.90 -25.95
N TYR A 28 -6.55 21.32 -24.74
CA TYR A 28 -5.76 20.17 -24.31
C TYR A 28 -6.48 18.82 -24.43
N ALA A 29 -7.79 18.80 -24.64
CA ALA A 29 -8.56 17.56 -24.83
C ALA A 29 -7.97 16.59 -25.90
N PRO A 30 -7.48 17.05 -27.07
CA PRO A 30 -6.91 16.14 -28.08
C PRO A 30 -5.54 15.57 -27.68
N LEU A 31 -4.77 16.33 -26.89
CA LEU A 31 -3.46 15.91 -26.38
C LEU A 31 -3.61 14.94 -25.21
N ARG A 32 -4.61 15.17 -24.34
CA ARG A 32 -4.97 14.28 -23.22
C ARG A 32 -5.39 12.89 -23.72
N TYR A 33 -6.29 12.83 -24.71
CA TYR A 33 -6.73 11.56 -25.30
C TYR A 33 -5.58 10.78 -25.96
N LYS A 34 -4.64 11.47 -26.63
CA LYS A 34 -3.45 10.82 -27.25
C LYS A 34 -2.49 10.21 -26.22
N GLN A 35 -2.30 10.86 -25.07
CA GLN A 35 -1.38 10.36 -24.04
C GLN A 35 -1.97 9.17 -23.29
N GLU A 36 -3.27 9.23 -22.94
CA GLU A 36 -4.00 8.11 -22.35
C GLU A 36 -3.91 6.88 -23.25
N THR A 37 -4.25 7.02 -24.53
CA THR A 37 -4.26 5.91 -25.48
C THR A 37 -2.87 5.31 -25.68
N ALA A 38 -1.83 6.14 -25.79
CA ALA A 38 -0.47 5.64 -25.99
C ALA A 38 0.02 4.72 -24.86
N SER A 39 -0.27 5.06 -23.60
CA SER A 39 0.17 4.27 -22.43
C SER A 39 -0.47 2.87 -22.40
N VAL A 40 -1.77 2.78 -22.67
CA VAL A 40 -2.54 1.53 -22.67
C VAL A 40 -2.19 0.67 -23.90
N TYR A 41 -2.06 1.26 -25.09
CA TYR A 41 -1.62 0.52 -26.27
C TYR A 41 -0.19 -0.04 -26.10
N PHE A 42 0.70 0.73 -25.46
CA PHE A 42 2.03 0.27 -25.11
C PHE A 42 1.99 -0.90 -24.13
N PHE A 43 1.18 -0.82 -23.07
CA PHE A 43 0.96 -1.91 -22.12
C PHE A 43 0.42 -3.17 -22.80
N CYS A 44 -0.55 -3.01 -23.69
CA CYS A 44 -1.16 -4.11 -24.43
C CYS A 44 -0.15 -4.83 -25.34
N HIS A 45 0.63 -4.06 -26.10
CA HIS A 45 1.63 -4.61 -26.99
C HIS A 45 2.75 -5.34 -26.25
N ILE A 46 3.19 -4.83 -25.08
CA ILE A 46 4.20 -5.53 -24.28
C ILE A 46 3.61 -6.76 -23.59
N SER A 47 2.41 -6.68 -23.04
CA SER A 47 1.73 -7.83 -22.44
C SER A 47 1.56 -8.97 -23.42
N CYS A 48 1.18 -8.67 -24.67
CA CYS A 48 1.11 -9.64 -25.76
C CYS A 48 2.48 -10.28 -26.07
N ARG A 49 3.56 -9.47 -26.14
CA ARG A 49 4.92 -9.99 -26.35
C ARG A 49 5.39 -10.89 -25.20
N CYS A 50 5.16 -10.47 -23.96
CA CYS A 50 5.46 -11.29 -22.79
C CYS A 50 4.71 -12.63 -22.86
N PHE A 51 3.42 -12.61 -23.18
CA PHE A 51 2.61 -13.82 -23.32
C PHE A 51 3.15 -14.77 -24.40
N VAL A 52 3.53 -14.27 -25.58
CA VAL A 52 4.11 -15.10 -26.66
C VAL A 52 5.45 -15.71 -26.23
N VAL A 53 6.34 -14.93 -25.62
CA VAL A 53 7.62 -15.45 -25.09
C VAL A 53 7.38 -16.55 -24.06
N TYR A 54 6.34 -16.42 -23.23
CA TYR A 54 5.99 -17.42 -22.25
C TYR A 54 5.37 -18.68 -22.82
N LEU A 55 4.51 -18.57 -23.82
CA LEU A 55 4.00 -19.75 -24.52
C LEU A 55 5.16 -20.57 -25.10
N LEU A 56 6.15 -19.90 -25.70
CA LEU A 56 7.36 -20.56 -26.18
C LEU A 56 8.15 -21.21 -25.04
N TYR A 57 8.38 -20.50 -23.93
CA TYR A 57 9.09 -21.03 -22.77
C TYR A 57 8.37 -22.22 -22.12
N PHE A 58 7.06 -22.13 -21.95
CA PHE A 58 6.20 -23.21 -21.45
C PHE A 58 6.30 -24.45 -22.34
N THR A 59 6.21 -24.26 -23.66
CA THR A 59 6.34 -25.34 -24.64
C THR A 59 7.73 -26.01 -24.54
N LEU A 60 8.80 -25.22 -24.41
CA LEU A 60 10.16 -25.74 -24.22
C LEU A 60 10.29 -26.54 -22.92
N LEU A 61 9.65 -26.08 -21.84
CA LEU A 61 9.67 -26.79 -20.57
C LEU A 61 8.88 -28.10 -20.63
N GLU A 62 7.67 -28.09 -21.20
CA GLU A 62 6.89 -29.30 -21.40
C GLU A 62 7.64 -30.33 -22.24
N LEU A 63 8.32 -29.89 -23.31
CA LEU A 63 9.20 -30.76 -24.11
C LEU A 63 10.33 -31.37 -23.27
N THR A 64 10.90 -30.61 -22.33
CA THR A 64 11.97 -31.08 -21.42
C THR A 64 11.46 -32.03 -20.33
N CYS A 65 10.22 -31.82 -19.86
CA CYS A 65 9.53 -32.76 -18.97
C CYS A 65 9.19 -34.06 -19.70
N LEU A 66 8.64 -33.97 -20.91
CA LEU A 66 8.25 -35.11 -21.75
C LEU A 66 9.46 -35.94 -22.20
N SER A 67 10.63 -35.31 -22.36
CA SER A 67 11.87 -36.03 -22.68
C SER A 67 12.42 -36.85 -21.50
N GLY A 68 11.71 -36.94 -20.37
CA GLY A 68 12.12 -37.71 -19.18
C GLY A 68 13.39 -37.19 -18.52
N SER A 69 13.81 -35.97 -18.87
CA SER A 69 15.10 -35.40 -18.47
C SER A 69 15.04 -34.62 -17.15
N MET A 70 13.84 -34.41 -16.61
CA MET A 70 13.61 -33.65 -15.37
C MET A 70 13.71 -34.56 -14.13
N PRO A 71 14.72 -34.37 -13.26
CA PRO A 71 14.78 -35.10 -12.00
C PRO A 71 13.63 -34.65 -11.07
N PHE A 72 13.13 -35.56 -10.23
CA PHE A 72 11.99 -35.29 -9.31
C PHE A 72 12.23 -34.07 -8.41
N ILE A 73 13.50 -33.77 -8.10
CA ILE A 73 13.89 -32.59 -7.32
C ILE A 73 13.46 -31.27 -7.97
N THR A 74 13.30 -31.24 -9.30
CA THR A 74 12.95 -30.06 -10.10
C THR A 74 11.44 -29.93 -10.32
N PHE A 75 10.63 -30.90 -9.85
CA PHE A 75 9.18 -30.94 -10.10
C PHE A 75 8.44 -29.69 -9.59
N TYR A 76 8.92 -29.06 -8.51
CA TYR A 76 8.34 -27.81 -7.99
C TYR A 76 8.44 -26.64 -8.97
N ILE A 77 9.36 -26.64 -9.96
CA ILE A 77 9.40 -25.59 -10.99
C ILE A 77 8.12 -25.56 -11.83
N GLN A 78 7.44 -26.70 -11.96
CA GLN A 78 6.18 -26.78 -12.68
C GLN A 78 5.12 -25.83 -12.08
N SER A 79 5.09 -25.65 -10.75
CA SER A 79 4.13 -24.74 -10.12
C SER A 79 4.42 -23.28 -10.49
N TYR A 80 5.70 -22.87 -10.50
CA TYR A 80 6.12 -21.54 -10.96
C TYR A 80 5.75 -21.30 -12.42
N VAL A 81 5.88 -22.32 -13.26
CA VAL A 81 5.60 -22.20 -14.69
C VAL A 81 4.09 -22.09 -14.95
N VAL A 82 3.28 -22.86 -14.24
CA VAL A 82 1.81 -22.73 -14.27
C VAL A 82 1.40 -21.35 -13.74
N GLN A 83 1.99 -20.90 -12.62
CA GLN A 83 1.76 -19.57 -12.08
C GLN A 83 2.05 -18.49 -13.12
N GLN A 84 3.18 -18.58 -13.83
CA GLN A 84 3.54 -17.63 -14.87
C GLN A 84 2.55 -17.63 -16.03
N LEU A 85 2.10 -18.80 -16.48
CA LEU A 85 1.09 -18.92 -17.53
C LEU A 85 -0.22 -18.23 -17.12
N CYS A 86 -0.68 -18.46 -15.89
CA CYS A 86 -1.88 -17.82 -15.34
C CYS A 86 -1.71 -16.30 -15.26
N CYS A 87 -0.59 -15.81 -14.72
CA CYS A 87 -0.34 -14.38 -14.59
C CYS A 87 -0.21 -13.69 -15.96
N ALA A 88 0.44 -14.33 -16.93
CA ALA A 88 0.58 -13.80 -18.28
C ALA A 88 -0.78 -13.76 -19.00
N SER A 89 -1.61 -14.79 -18.82
CA SER A 89 -2.98 -14.83 -19.35
C SER A 89 -3.85 -13.72 -18.75
N LEU A 90 -3.76 -13.51 -17.43
CA LEU A 90 -4.50 -12.45 -16.75
C LEU A 90 -4.06 -11.06 -17.22
N ALA A 91 -2.74 -10.82 -17.31
CA ALA A 91 -2.20 -9.56 -17.83
C ALA A 91 -2.65 -9.30 -19.28
N LEU A 92 -2.71 -10.33 -20.12
CA LEU A 92 -3.23 -10.24 -21.48
C LEU A 92 -4.72 -9.90 -21.51
N ILE A 93 -5.54 -10.58 -20.69
CA ILE A 93 -6.98 -10.31 -20.58
C ILE A 93 -7.21 -8.87 -20.14
N MET A 94 -6.48 -8.41 -19.11
CA MET A 94 -6.57 -7.02 -18.67
C MET A 94 -6.15 -6.05 -19.76
N ALA A 95 -5.05 -6.30 -20.47
CA ALA A 95 -4.62 -5.47 -21.59
C ALA A 95 -5.72 -5.35 -22.67
N ILE A 96 -6.41 -6.45 -22.99
CA ILE A 96 -7.54 -6.45 -23.92
C ILE A 96 -8.71 -5.64 -23.36
N VAL A 97 -9.10 -5.89 -22.10
CA VAL A 97 -10.21 -5.18 -21.43
C VAL A 97 -9.93 -3.68 -21.38
N GLN A 98 -8.72 -3.28 -20.99
CA GLN A 98 -8.28 -1.87 -20.98
C GLN A 98 -8.35 -1.26 -22.39
N SER A 99 -7.88 -1.97 -23.41
CA SER A 99 -7.93 -1.52 -24.81
C SER A 99 -9.36 -1.32 -25.31
N VAL A 100 -10.31 -2.14 -24.84
CA VAL A 100 -11.74 -2.02 -25.18
C VAL A 100 -12.40 -0.88 -24.39
N LEU A 101 -12.18 -0.83 -23.08
CA LEU A 101 -12.80 0.15 -22.19
C LEU A 101 -12.34 1.57 -22.48
N GLN A 102 -11.08 1.76 -22.86
CA GLN A 102 -10.54 3.09 -23.15
C GLN A 102 -11.21 3.77 -24.35
N LYS A 103 -11.79 3.00 -25.29
CA LYS A 103 -12.62 3.58 -26.38
C LYS A 103 -13.88 4.27 -25.86
N ARG A 104 -14.25 4.04 -24.60
CA ARG A 104 -15.41 4.63 -23.90
C ARG A 104 -14.97 5.33 -22.61
N SER A 105 -13.80 5.98 -22.61
CA SER A 105 -13.20 6.60 -21.41
C SER A 105 -14.20 7.50 -20.67
N THR A 106 -14.55 7.09 -19.46
CA THR A 106 -15.25 7.89 -18.45
C THR A 106 -14.41 7.86 -17.18
N ARG A 107 -14.63 8.79 -16.25
CA ARG A 107 -13.89 8.81 -14.96
C ARG A 107 -13.99 7.47 -14.23
N ILE A 108 -15.18 6.85 -14.19
CA ILE A 108 -15.41 5.54 -13.57
C ILE A 108 -14.58 4.44 -14.26
N ILE A 109 -14.52 4.45 -15.59
CA ILE A 109 -13.69 3.51 -16.35
C ILE A 109 -12.20 3.73 -16.04
N ASN A 110 -11.72 4.97 -15.97
CA ASN A 110 -10.34 5.25 -15.61
C ASN A 110 -10.01 4.80 -14.19
N ILE A 111 -10.88 5.06 -13.21
CA ILE A 111 -10.77 4.53 -11.84
C ILE A 111 -10.69 3.00 -11.88
N THR A 112 -11.57 2.34 -12.63
CA THR A 112 -11.59 0.88 -12.75
C THR A 112 -10.29 0.36 -13.34
N ILE A 113 -9.77 0.98 -14.41
CA ILE A 113 -8.50 0.60 -15.04
C ILE A 113 -7.33 0.80 -14.07
N VAL A 114 -7.31 1.91 -13.32
CA VAL A 114 -6.28 2.18 -12.31
C VAL A 114 -6.33 1.13 -11.20
N VAL A 115 -7.52 0.79 -10.68
CA VAL A 115 -7.70 -0.26 -9.68
C VAL A 115 -7.23 -1.61 -10.24
N MET A 116 -7.64 -2.00 -11.44
CA MET A 116 -7.20 -3.25 -12.08
C MET A 116 -5.67 -3.34 -12.21
N ASN A 117 -5.02 -2.29 -12.73
CA ASN A 117 -3.56 -2.26 -12.85
C ASN A 117 -2.88 -2.24 -11.48
N SER A 118 -3.49 -1.63 -10.46
CA SER A 118 -2.97 -1.63 -9.11
C SER A 118 -3.04 -3.02 -8.49
N CYS A 119 -4.13 -3.78 -8.73
CA CYS A 119 -4.27 -5.18 -8.35
C CYS A 119 -3.29 -6.11 -9.10
N GLN A 120 -2.96 -5.82 -10.35
CA GLN A 120 -1.92 -6.57 -11.05
C GLN A 120 -0.53 -6.19 -10.56
N LEU A 121 -0.24 -4.91 -10.35
CA LEU A 121 1.02 -4.44 -9.77
C LEU A 121 1.31 -5.15 -8.45
N ALA A 122 0.30 -5.16 -7.58
CA ALA A 122 0.17 -5.95 -6.37
C ALA A 122 0.57 -7.42 -6.54
N GLN A 123 -0.09 -8.11 -7.46
CA GLN A 123 0.17 -9.52 -7.74
C GLN A 123 1.58 -9.77 -8.28
N GLU A 124 2.05 -8.94 -9.22
CA GLU A 124 3.40 -9.07 -9.80
C GLU A 124 4.48 -8.82 -8.75
N LEU A 125 4.24 -7.89 -7.82
CA LEU A 125 5.12 -7.65 -6.68
C LEU A 125 5.16 -8.88 -5.77
N ALA A 126 4.00 -9.43 -5.41
CA ALA A 126 3.90 -10.62 -4.57
C ALA A 126 4.64 -11.82 -5.16
N HIS A 127 4.48 -12.06 -6.46
CA HIS A 127 5.14 -13.16 -7.13
C HIS A 127 6.63 -12.91 -7.37
N ALA A 128 7.04 -11.69 -7.72
CA ALA A 128 8.46 -11.32 -7.78
C ALA A 128 9.13 -11.57 -6.42
N TRP A 129 8.47 -11.14 -5.36
CA TRP A 129 8.93 -11.30 -4.00
C TRP A 129 9.06 -12.77 -3.57
N SER A 130 8.02 -13.58 -3.81
CA SER A 130 8.05 -15.03 -3.55
C SER A 130 9.16 -15.73 -4.34
N THR A 131 9.32 -15.38 -5.62
CA THR A 131 10.37 -15.93 -6.51
C THR A 131 11.76 -15.55 -6.02
N TYR A 132 11.95 -14.29 -5.58
CA TYR A 132 13.21 -13.81 -5.00
C TYR A 132 13.56 -14.59 -3.73
N TYR A 133 12.59 -14.79 -2.83
CA TYR A 133 12.80 -15.60 -1.62
C TYR A 133 13.19 -17.03 -1.91
N VAL A 134 12.51 -17.70 -2.85
CA VAL A 134 12.85 -19.07 -3.22
C VAL A 134 14.21 -19.16 -3.90
N CYS A 135 14.59 -18.17 -4.71
CA CYS A 135 15.94 -18.08 -5.27
C CYS A 135 17.01 -18.05 -4.17
N ILE A 136 16.82 -17.20 -3.16
CA ILE A 136 17.70 -17.14 -1.98
C ILE A 136 17.69 -18.45 -1.22
N TYR A 137 16.52 -19.05 -1.00
CA TYR A 137 16.40 -20.28 -0.22
C TYR A 137 17.01 -21.49 -0.93
N MET A 138 16.86 -21.61 -2.23
CA MET A 138 17.50 -22.67 -3.03
C MET A 138 19.01 -22.59 -2.97
N LYS A 139 19.59 -21.39 -2.96
CA LYS A 139 21.03 -21.24 -2.71
C LYS A 139 21.42 -21.75 -1.31
N SER A 140 20.48 -21.83 -0.37
CA SER A 140 20.71 -22.37 0.97
C SER A 140 20.65 -23.87 0.91
N VAL A 141 19.57 -24.42 0.36
CA VAL A 141 19.36 -25.85 0.21
C VAL A 141 20.46 -26.49 -0.63
N ALA A 142 20.85 -25.89 -1.74
CA ALA A 142 21.94 -26.40 -2.61
C ALA A 142 23.24 -26.63 -1.82
N VAL A 143 23.57 -25.73 -0.89
CA VAL A 143 24.75 -25.83 -0.04
C VAL A 143 24.62 -26.94 1.02
N HIS A 144 23.41 -27.22 1.50
CA HIS A 144 23.18 -28.25 2.53
C HIS A 144 23.00 -29.66 1.95
N VAL A 145 22.46 -29.76 0.73
CA VAL A 145 22.07 -31.01 0.06
C VAL A 145 23.11 -31.41 -1.01
N ASP A 146 24.21 -30.66 -1.16
CA ASP A 146 25.29 -30.93 -2.13
C ASP A 146 24.75 -31.15 -3.56
N SER A 147 23.69 -30.43 -3.94
CA SER A 147 22.96 -30.62 -5.19
C SER A 147 23.13 -29.41 -6.12
N ASN A 148 23.41 -29.68 -7.40
CA ASN A 148 23.51 -28.63 -8.41
C ASN A 148 22.11 -28.16 -8.82
N LEU A 149 21.62 -27.11 -8.16
CA LEU A 149 20.34 -26.46 -8.46
C LEU A 149 20.48 -25.30 -9.46
N LEU A 150 21.54 -25.27 -10.28
CA LEU A 150 21.79 -24.15 -11.20
C LEU A 150 20.68 -23.98 -12.25
N PHE A 151 20.17 -25.08 -12.81
CA PHE A 151 19.03 -25.03 -13.73
C PHE A 151 17.83 -24.36 -13.05
N ASP A 152 17.49 -24.82 -11.85
CA ASP A 152 16.38 -24.28 -11.10
C ASP A 152 16.57 -22.78 -10.78
N GLN A 153 17.78 -22.38 -10.37
CA GLN A 153 18.11 -20.99 -10.07
C GLN A 153 17.96 -20.09 -11.30
N VAL A 154 18.38 -20.57 -12.48
CA VAL A 154 18.21 -19.84 -13.74
C VAL A 154 16.72 -19.68 -14.06
N MET A 155 15.94 -20.75 -13.96
CA MET A 155 14.50 -20.73 -14.25
C MET A 155 13.74 -19.77 -13.34
N ILE A 156 14.07 -19.76 -12.06
CA ILE A 156 13.48 -18.86 -11.07
C ILE A 156 13.97 -17.42 -11.26
N SER A 157 15.22 -17.21 -11.68
CA SER A 157 15.72 -15.87 -12.02
C SER A 157 15.03 -15.28 -13.24
N ILE A 158 14.72 -16.09 -14.26
CA ILE A 158 13.92 -15.67 -15.43
C ILE A 158 12.50 -15.29 -14.97
N THR A 159 11.89 -16.11 -14.13
CA THR A 159 10.58 -15.87 -13.52
C THR A 159 10.55 -14.52 -12.77
N LEU A 160 11.58 -14.23 -11.98
CA LEU A 160 11.76 -12.97 -11.26
C LEU A 160 11.87 -11.78 -12.21
N LEU A 161 12.72 -11.88 -13.24
CA LEU A 161 12.94 -10.82 -14.22
C LEU A 161 11.64 -10.40 -14.88
N ILE A 162 10.81 -11.37 -15.28
CA ILE A 162 9.60 -11.07 -16.04
C ILE A 162 8.48 -10.54 -15.14
N HIS A 163 8.34 -11.03 -13.89
CA HIS A 163 7.49 -10.36 -12.90
C HIS A 163 7.95 -8.92 -12.69
N GLY A 164 9.27 -8.67 -12.59
CA GLY A 164 9.84 -7.33 -12.51
C GLY A 164 9.49 -6.44 -13.71
N CYS A 165 9.57 -6.95 -14.94
CA CYS A 165 9.17 -6.20 -16.13
C CYS A 165 7.67 -5.86 -16.12
N ARG A 166 6.79 -6.80 -15.75
CA ARG A 166 5.34 -6.55 -15.69
C ARG A 166 4.97 -5.61 -14.56
N LEU A 167 5.64 -5.71 -13.42
CA LEU A 167 5.54 -4.78 -12.31
C LEU A 167 5.82 -3.34 -12.77
N ILE A 168 6.93 -3.11 -13.47
CA ILE A 168 7.28 -1.78 -14.00
C ILE A 168 6.18 -1.28 -14.96
N LEU A 169 5.68 -2.13 -15.86
CA LEU A 169 4.63 -1.75 -16.81
C LEU A 169 3.32 -1.36 -16.11
N CYS A 170 2.88 -2.16 -15.13
CA CYS A 170 1.68 -1.87 -14.36
C CYS A 170 1.85 -0.55 -13.59
N ALA A 171 3.02 -0.33 -12.97
CA ALA A 171 3.31 0.90 -12.25
C ALA A 171 3.24 2.14 -13.16
N LEU A 172 3.80 2.06 -14.37
CA LEU A 172 3.76 3.14 -15.35
C LEU A 172 2.33 3.47 -15.79
N VAL A 173 1.50 2.46 -16.08
CA VAL A 173 0.10 2.66 -16.48
C VAL A 173 -0.70 3.26 -15.32
N THR A 174 -0.60 2.67 -14.12
CA THR A 174 -1.25 3.17 -12.91
C THR A 174 -0.89 4.62 -12.64
N ALA A 175 0.41 4.97 -12.68
CA ALA A 175 0.88 6.34 -12.47
C ALA A 175 0.37 7.31 -13.54
N SER A 176 0.29 6.86 -14.81
CA SER A 176 -0.21 7.70 -15.89
C SER A 176 -1.72 7.97 -15.78
N LEU A 177 -2.49 7.03 -15.25
CA LEU A 177 -3.94 7.10 -15.18
C LEU A 177 -4.48 7.63 -13.85
N SER A 178 -3.70 7.53 -12.76
CA SER A 178 -4.09 7.96 -11.42
C SER A 178 -4.43 9.45 -11.35
N GLY A 179 -3.68 10.29 -12.08
CA GLY A 179 -3.95 11.73 -12.19
C GLY A 179 -5.34 12.04 -12.74
N TYR A 180 -5.85 11.19 -13.64
CA TYR A 180 -7.18 11.33 -14.24
C TYR A 180 -8.28 10.67 -13.41
N ALA A 181 -7.98 9.52 -12.79
CA ALA A 181 -8.93 8.79 -11.95
C ALA A 181 -9.25 9.55 -10.65
N PHE A 182 -8.24 10.19 -10.07
CA PHE A 182 -8.30 10.81 -8.75
C PHE A 182 -7.95 12.30 -8.79
N GLU A 183 -8.37 13.01 -9.84
CA GLU A 183 -8.05 14.43 -10.07
C GLU A 183 -8.34 15.30 -8.83
N GLU A 184 -9.53 15.16 -8.24
CA GLU A 184 -9.90 15.91 -7.02
C GLU A 184 -8.93 15.68 -5.85
N GLU A 185 -8.53 14.43 -5.59
CA GLU A 185 -7.59 14.13 -4.52
C GLU A 185 -6.17 14.61 -4.85
N MET A 186 -5.78 14.57 -6.12
CA MET A 186 -4.49 15.07 -6.60
C MET A 186 -4.41 16.61 -6.57
N LEU A 187 -5.55 17.30 -6.62
CA LEU A 187 -5.64 18.77 -6.55
C LEU A 187 -5.81 19.31 -5.12
N LYS A 188 -6.20 18.48 -4.14
CA LYS A 188 -6.38 18.89 -2.74
C LYS A 188 -5.05 19.29 -2.10
N ARG A 189 -4.87 20.60 -1.93
CA ARG A 189 -3.69 21.19 -1.27
C ARG A 189 -4.03 21.64 0.14
N ILE A 190 -3.08 21.43 1.05
CA ILE A 190 -3.11 22.04 2.37
C ILE A 190 -2.69 23.49 2.22
N ILE A 191 -3.56 24.40 2.66
CA ILE A 191 -3.34 25.84 2.59
C ILE A 191 -3.48 26.40 3.99
N PHE A 192 -2.42 27.03 4.48
CA PHE A 192 -2.43 27.77 5.74
C PHE A 192 -2.93 29.19 5.47
N GLN A 193 -4.16 29.47 5.85
CA GLN A 193 -4.78 30.79 5.69
C GLN A 193 -5.28 31.32 7.03
N PRO A 194 -5.21 32.66 7.23
CA PRO A 194 -5.94 33.28 8.33
C PRO A 194 -7.43 33.04 8.13
N ASP A 195 -8.11 32.68 9.21
CA ASP A 195 -9.54 32.44 9.24
C ASP A 195 -10.12 33.29 10.37
N PRO A 196 -10.60 34.52 10.07
CA PRO A 196 -11.14 35.41 11.08
C PRO A 196 -12.39 34.85 11.76
N ASP A 197 -13.17 34.01 11.06
CA ASP A 197 -14.36 33.38 11.62
C ASP A 197 -13.99 32.31 12.66
N ARG A 198 -12.81 31.71 12.52
CA ARG A 198 -12.22 30.79 13.51
C ARG A 198 -11.25 31.44 14.47
N LEU A 199 -11.18 32.77 14.49
CA LEU A 199 -10.22 33.53 15.31
C LEU A 199 -8.75 33.15 15.04
N VAL A 200 -8.44 32.64 13.84
CA VAL A 200 -7.08 32.30 13.42
C VAL A 200 -6.45 33.54 12.79
N SER A 201 -5.58 34.18 13.57
CA SER A 201 -4.83 35.35 13.11
C SER A 201 -3.82 35.00 12.01
N VAL A 202 -3.41 36.01 11.23
CA VAL A 202 -2.31 35.89 10.25
C VAL A 202 -1.03 35.36 10.90
N ALA A 203 -0.73 35.78 12.13
CA ALA A 203 0.44 35.32 12.88
C ALA A 203 0.36 33.83 13.22
N GLN A 204 -0.80 33.33 13.65
CA GLN A 204 -1.02 31.91 13.94
C GLN A 204 -0.95 31.06 12.68
N ALA A 205 -1.57 31.49 11.57
CA ALA A 205 -1.49 30.77 10.30
C ALA A 205 -0.05 30.69 9.78
N ALA A 206 0.71 31.80 9.85
CA ALA A 206 2.11 31.83 9.47
C ALA A 206 3.01 30.97 10.38
N GLN A 207 2.73 30.96 11.69
CA GLN A 207 3.44 30.11 12.65
C GLN A 207 3.17 28.61 12.39
N ALA A 208 1.93 28.25 12.10
CA ALA A 208 1.55 26.88 11.75
C ALA A 208 2.23 26.43 10.45
N SER A 209 2.21 27.26 9.40
CA SER A 209 2.91 26.99 8.13
C SER A 209 4.41 26.77 8.36
N ARG A 210 5.05 27.65 9.14
CA ARG A 210 6.49 27.53 9.44
C ARG A 210 6.81 26.28 10.25
N HIS A 211 5.96 25.91 11.20
CA HIS A 211 6.12 24.68 11.97
C HIS A 211 5.98 23.45 11.07
N ASP A 212 4.98 23.43 10.19
CA ASP A 212 4.76 22.35 9.22
C ASP A 212 5.94 22.20 8.24
N GLU A 213 6.46 23.31 7.71
CA GLU A 213 7.64 23.32 6.84
C GLU A 213 8.89 22.76 7.54
N LEU A 214 9.13 23.15 8.80
CA LEU A 214 10.27 22.67 9.57
C LEU A 214 10.13 21.18 9.93
N CYS A 215 8.96 20.76 10.38
CA CYS A 215 8.70 19.36 10.73
C CYS A 215 8.77 18.46 9.49
N SER A 216 8.14 18.85 8.38
CA SER A 216 8.20 18.09 7.13
C SER A 216 9.63 18.03 6.55
N LEU A 217 10.41 19.11 6.66
CA LEU A 217 11.83 19.11 6.29
C LEU A 217 12.64 18.15 7.16
N PHE A 218 12.43 18.18 8.48
CA PHE A 218 13.10 17.27 9.40
C PHE A 218 12.79 15.81 9.07
N LEU A 219 11.50 15.46 8.93
CA LEU A 219 11.09 14.10 8.59
C LEU A 219 11.59 13.64 7.21
N PHE A 220 11.66 14.56 6.24
CA PHE A 220 12.31 14.29 4.95
C PHE A 220 13.79 13.91 5.13
N LEU A 221 14.55 14.72 5.87
CA LEU A 221 15.98 14.49 6.09
C LEU A 221 16.23 13.20 6.87
N GLU A 222 15.48 12.94 7.94
CA GLU A 222 15.59 11.71 8.73
C GLU A 222 15.27 10.47 7.86
N SER A 223 14.26 10.55 7.00
CA SER A 223 13.93 9.45 6.07
C SER A 223 15.05 9.20 5.04
N VAL A 224 15.71 10.26 4.55
CA VAL A 224 16.88 10.14 3.67
C VAL A 224 18.07 9.54 4.40
N ILE A 225 18.37 10.00 5.63
CA ILE A 225 19.44 9.46 6.47
C ILE A 225 19.20 7.97 6.73
N LEU A 226 17.96 7.60 7.05
CA LEU A 226 17.58 6.19 7.27
C LEU A 226 17.78 5.34 6.01
N ALA A 227 17.38 5.84 4.83
CA ALA A 227 17.63 5.15 3.56
C ALA A 227 19.14 4.98 3.29
N LEU A 228 19.96 6.00 3.54
CA LEU A 228 21.41 5.90 3.42
C LEU A 228 22.01 4.88 4.40
N ALA A 229 21.49 4.81 5.62
CA ALA A 229 21.90 3.81 6.61
C ALA A 229 21.61 2.38 6.12
N TYR A 230 20.43 2.13 5.56
CA TYR A 230 20.10 0.83 4.96
C TYR A 230 21.01 0.48 3.79
N ILE A 231 21.34 1.42 2.89
CA ILE A 231 22.30 1.19 1.80
C ILE A 231 23.67 0.78 2.35
N ALA A 232 24.17 1.49 3.36
CA ALA A 232 25.45 1.16 3.98
C ALA A 232 25.44 -0.22 4.64
N LEU A 233 24.31 -0.61 5.23
CA LEU A 233 24.08 -1.91 5.84
C LEU A 233 24.08 -3.03 4.78
N ASP A 234 23.32 -2.87 3.69
CA ASP A 234 23.27 -3.84 2.60
C ASP A 234 24.64 -4.04 1.94
N ILE A 235 25.41 -2.95 1.73
CA ILE A 235 26.79 -3.02 1.24
C ILE A 235 27.66 -3.80 2.23
N SER A 236 27.52 -3.55 3.54
CA SER A 236 28.29 -4.26 4.58
C SER A 236 27.97 -5.76 4.58
N TYR A 237 26.70 -6.14 4.44
CA TYR A 237 26.28 -7.54 4.31
C TYR A 237 26.88 -8.20 3.07
N PHE A 238 26.87 -7.50 1.93
CA PHE A 238 27.44 -7.99 0.68
C PHE A 238 28.97 -8.19 0.80
N THR A 239 29.69 -7.22 1.35
CA THR A 239 31.15 -7.29 1.50
C THR A 239 31.61 -8.36 2.49
N LEU A 240 30.86 -8.57 3.57
CA LEU A 240 31.25 -9.53 4.62
C LEU A 240 30.92 -11.00 4.28
N ASN A 241 30.25 -11.29 3.16
CA ASN A 241 29.75 -12.62 2.80
C ASN A 241 28.89 -13.27 3.91
N ILE A 242 28.37 -12.48 4.85
CA ILE A 242 27.61 -12.99 5.99
C ILE A 242 26.22 -13.37 5.49
N THR A 243 25.99 -14.67 5.38
CA THR A 243 24.79 -15.23 4.77
C THR A 243 23.63 -15.33 5.76
N ARG A 244 23.35 -14.25 6.51
CA ARG A 244 22.11 -14.18 7.33
C ARG A 244 20.99 -13.53 6.54
N ARG A 245 20.46 -14.36 5.64
CA ARG A 245 19.57 -14.07 4.50
C ARG A 245 18.22 -13.44 4.86
N THR A 246 17.69 -13.76 6.04
CA THR A 246 16.40 -13.26 6.53
C THR A 246 16.48 -11.79 6.92
N LEU A 247 17.59 -11.37 7.56
CA LEU A 247 17.83 -9.97 7.86
C LEU A 247 18.07 -9.14 6.60
N THR A 248 18.84 -9.66 5.64
CA THR A 248 19.13 -8.95 4.38
C THR A 248 17.86 -8.68 3.56
N ALA A 249 16.85 -9.56 3.64
CA ALA A 249 15.57 -9.32 3.00
C ALA A 249 14.77 -8.21 3.70
N SER A 250 14.79 -8.17 5.04
CA SER A 250 14.11 -7.11 5.82
C SER A 250 14.75 -5.73 5.62
N THR A 251 16.09 -5.66 5.54
CA THR A 251 16.82 -4.40 5.30
C THR A 251 16.54 -3.84 3.92
N GLY A 252 16.56 -4.70 2.88
CA GLY A 252 16.26 -4.29 1.52
C GLY A 252 14.83 -3.77 1.33
N ILE A 253 13.84 -4.38 1.99
CA ILE A 253 12.46 -3.88 1.98
C ILE A 253 12.36 -2.52 2.68
N SER A 254 12.94 -2.43 3.87
CA SER A 254 12.88 -1.23 4.70
C SER A 254 13.54 -0.03 4.02
N LEU A 255 14.59 -0.27 3.21
CA LEU A 255 15.19 0.74 2.33
C LEU A 255 14.16 1.35 1.37
N PHE A 256 13.37 0.53 0.67
CA PHE A 256 12.37 1.04 -0.27
C PHE A 256 11.31 1.89 0.44
N TYR A 257 10.82 1.46 1.60
CA TYR A 257 9.82 2.22 2.34
C TYR A 257 10.39 3.51 2.92
N ALA A 258 11.63 3.53 3.40
CA ALA A 258 12.31 4.77 3.81
C ALA A 258 12.47 5.76 2.64
N LEU A 259 12.84 5.27 1.45
CA LEU A 259 12.93 6.09 0.24
C LEU A 259 11.56 6.65 -0.20
N PHE A 260 10.51 5.82 -0.18
CA PHE A 260 9.17 6.27 -0.55
C PHE A 260 8.56 7.24 0.48
N LEU A 261 8.90 7.08 1.76
CA LEU A 261 8.54 8.03 2.80
C LEU A 261 9.23 9.39 2.55
N ALA A 262 10.53 9.38 2.24
CA ALA A 262 11.26 10.60 1.84
C ALA A 262 10.64 11.25 0.59
N LEU A 263 10.30 10.46 -0.43
CA LEU A 263 9.65 10.96 -1.65
C LEU A 263 8.28 11.58 -1.35
N SER A 264 7.51 10.97 -0.45
CA SER A 264 6.21 11.49 -0.01
C SER A 264 6.35 12.87 0.63
N PHE A 265 7.32 13.05 1.55
CA PHE A 265 7.61 14.36 2.12
C PHE A 265 8.19 15.35 1.10
N HIS A 266 8.98 14.89 0.13
CA HIS A 266 9.47 15.76 -0.94
C HIS A 266 8.32 16.34 -1.78
N ILE A 267 7.38 15.48 -2.20
CA ILE A 267 6.21 15.90 -2.97
C ILE A 267 5.30 16.81 -2.12
N TYR A 268 5.05 16.44 -0.87
CA TYR A 268 4.26 17.27 0.05
C TYR A 268 4.89 18.67 0.23
N ARG A 269 6.20 18.75 0.48
CA ARG A 269 6.88 20.05 0.66
C ARG A 269 6.89 20.91 -0.59
N ARG A 270 6.90 20.28 -1.78
CA ARG A 270 6.92 21.00 -3.05
C ARG A 270 5.55 21.56 -3.40
N ASP A 271 4.51 20.75 -3.25
CA ASP A 271 3.19 21.02 -3.84
C ASP A 271 2.06 21.12 -2.79
N HIS A 272 2.34 20.83 -1.51
CA HIS A 272 1.39 20.76 -0.40
C HIS A 272 0.19 19.84 -0.65
N ILE A 273 0.35 18.81 -1.50
CA ILE A 273 -0.75 17.91 -1.89
C ILE A 273 -1.02 16.91 -0.76
N THR A 274 -2.28 16.83 -0.33
CA THR A 274 -2.73 16.00 0.80
C THR A 274 -2.50 14.51 0.55
N ILE A 275 -2.62 14.04 -0.71
CA ILE A 275 -2.40 12.64 -1.07
C ILE A 275 -1.00 12.16 -0.70
N ALA A 276 0.02 13.05 -0.76
CA ALA A 276 1.39 12.71 -0.40
C ALA A 276 1.51 12.35 1.09
N LEU A 277 0.79 13.07 1.97
CA LEU A 277 0.71 12.72 3.39
C LEU A 277 -0.05 11.41 3.62
N LYS A 278 -1.17 11.20 2.92
CA LYS A 278 -1.99 9.97 3.04
C LYS A 278 -1.18 8.74 2.63
N VAL A 279 -0.47 8.81 1.51
CA VAL A 279 0.47 7.78 1.05
C VAL A 279 1.64 7.63 2.02
N GLY A 280 2.15 8.73 2.57
CA GLY A 280 3.16 8.73 3.63
C GLY A 280 2.73 8.00 4.90
N CYS A 281 1.45 8.10 5.31
CA CYS A 281 0.91 7.29 6.42
C CYS A 281 1.02 5.80 6.14
N VAL A 282 0.69 5.36 4.93
CA VAL A 282 0.77 3.93 4.54
C VAL A 282 2.22 3.46 4.59
N PHE A 283 3.16 4.20 3.99
CA PHE A 283 4.58 3.83 4.08
C PHE A 283 5.11 3.84 5.52
N ALA A 284 4.65 4.76 6.37
CA ALA A 284 5.00 4.77 7.79
C ALA A 284 4.47 3.52 8.52
N ILE A 285 3.23 3.10 8.26
CA ILE A 285 2.66 1.86 8.85
C ILE A 285 3.47 0.64 8.39
N ILE A 286 3.79 0.54 7.11
CA ILE A 286 4.55 -0.62 6.61
C ILE A 286 5.97 -0.64 7.19
N LEU A 287 6.66 0.51 7.22
CA LEU A 287 7.99 0.62 7.83
C LEU A 287 7.96 0.26 9.32
N LEU A 288 6.90 0.65 10.03
CA LEU A 288 6.67 0.26 11.41
C LEU A 288 6.53 -1.27 11.54
N ASN A 289 5.76 -1.91 10.67
CA ASN A 289 5.59 -3.37 10.68
C ASN A 289 6.92 -4.10 10.44
N CYS A 290 7.68 -3.69 9.42
CA CYS A 290 8.97 -4.30 9.11
C CYS A 290 10.01 -4.10 10.22
N SER A 291 10.02 -2.93 10.85
CA SER A 291 10.95 -2.64 11.95
C SER A 291 10.60 -3.39 13.23
N LEU A 292 9.31 -3.50 13.58
CA LEU A 292 8.85 -4.34 14.69
C LEU A 292 9.17 -5.81 14.47
N HIS A 293 8.97 -6.32 13.25
CA HIS A 293 9.36 -7.68 12.88
C HIS A 293 10.87 -7.89 13.05
N THR A 294 11.70 -6.94 12.61
CA THR A 294 13.16 -7.01 12.76
C THR A 294 13.60 -6.98 14.22
N ILE A 295 12.96 -6.15 15.06
CA ILE A 295 13.20 -6.11 16.51
C ILE A 295 12.83 -7.46 17.15
N TYR A 296 11.70 -8.04 16.76
CA TYR A 296 11.28 -9.36 17.20
C TYR A 296 12.33 -10.43 16.85
N MET A 297 12.78 -10.46 15.58
CA MET A 297 13.82 -11.40 15.11
C MET A 297 15.12 -11.26 15.90
N PHE A 298 15.53 -10.03 16.21
CA PHE A 298 16.73 -9.79 17.03
C PHE A 298 16.53 -10.32 18.46
N GLY A 299 15.40 -10.01 19.09
CA GLY A 299 15.10 -10.46 20.46
C GLY A 299 15.11 -11.98 20.57
N GLU A 300 14.63 -12.66 19.54
CA GLU A 300 14.64 -14.12 19.45
C GLU A 300 16.06 -14.71 19.30
N GLU A 301 16.85 -14.22 18.34
CA GLU A 301 18.24 -14.67 18.16
C GLU A 301 19.11 -14.39 19.40
N PHE A 302 18.82 -13.31 20.12
CA PHE A 302 19.46 -12.99 21.39
C PHE A 302 19.11 -14.03 22.46
N LEU A 303 17.82 -14.39 22.61
CA LEU A 303 17.37 -15.38 23.60
C LEU A 303 17.89 -16.79 23.33
N ILE A 304 18.08 -17.17 22.05
CA ILE A 304 18.59 -18.49 21.66
C ILE A 304 20.12 -18.57 21.78
N GLY A 305 20.81 -17.44 21.94
CA GLY A 305 22.26 -17.38 22.10
C GLY A 305 23.05 -17.58 20.79
N THR A 306 22.39 -17.48 19.63
CA THR A 306 23.00 -17.60 18.30
C THR A 306 23.53 -16.28 17.75
N LEU A 307 23.36 -15.18 18.50
CA LEU A 307 23.66 -13.83 18.04
C LEU A 307 25.17 -13.53 18.00
N ASN A 308 25.69 -13.19 16.82
CA ASN A 308 27.01 -12.56 16.72
C ASN A 308 26.88 -11.05 16.99
N ILE A 309 26.91 -10.67 18.27
CA ILE A 309 26.52 -9.34 18.81
C ILE A 309 26.93 -8.14 17.93
N LYS A 310 28.13 -8.13 17.33
CA LYS A 310 28.67 -6.94 16.65
C LYS A 310 27.87 -6.48 15.43
N LEU A 311 27.43 -7.39 14.57
CA LEU A 311 26.69 -7.00 13.35
C LEU A 311 25.20 -6.79 13.65
N PHE A 312 24.63 -7.69 14.47
CA PHE A 312 23.23 -7.66 14.86
C PHE A 312 22.83 -6.40 15.63
N SER A 313 23.77 -5.81 16.39
CA SER A 313 23.51 -4.57 17.13
C SER A 313 23.18 -3.40 16.19
N VAL A 314 23.78 -3.36 15.00
CA VAL A 314 23.54 -2.30 14.01
C VAL A 314 22.14 -2.42 13.43
N ASP A 315 21.70 -3.63 13.08
CA ASP A 315 20.34 -3.88 12.60
C ASP A 315 19.29 -3.51 13.64
N LEU A 316 19.53 -3.86 14.91
CA LEU A 316 18.62 -3.49 15.99
C LEU A 316 18.52 -1.96 16.14
N ILE A 317 19.65 -1.26 16.13
CA ILE A 317 19.68 0.21 16.25
C ILE A 317 18.90 0.84 15.09
N ILE A 318 19.12 0.36 13.86
CA ILE A 318 18.44 0.86 12.66
C ILE A 318 16.94 0.51 12.70
N ALA A 319 16.55 -0.67 13.19
CA ALA A 319 15.15 -1.04 13.34
C ALA A 319 14.43 -0.21 14.42
N VAL A 320 15.05 0.01 15.57
CA VAL A 320 14.51 0.88 16.63
C VAL A 320 14.38 2.31 16.14
N TYR A 321 15.38 2.82 15.42
CA TYR A 321 15.32 4.14 14.82
C TYR A 321 14.25 4.23 13.71
N SER A 322 14.09 3.19 12.89
CA SER A 322 13.01 3.09 11.90
C SER A 322 11.62 3.11 12.55
N THR A 323 11.46 2.40 13.67
CA THR A 323 10.23 2.41 14.48
C THR A 323 9.92 3.83 14.94
N PHE A 324 10.92 4.52 15.49
CA PHE A 324 10.79 5.90 15.95
C PHE A 324 10.38 6.84 14.81
N ILE A 325 11.10 6.82 13.68
CA ILE A 325 10.78 7.66 12.52
C ILE A 325 9.39 7.36 11.97
N ALA A 326 9.02 6.09 11.83
CA ALA A 326 7.70 5.69 11.36
C ALA A 326 6.58 6.24 12.25
N ILE A 327 6.71 6.14 13.58
CA ILE A 327 5.73 6.71 14.52
C ILE A 327 5.66 8.23 14.40
N HIS A 328 6.80 8.92 14.32
CA HIS A 328 6.85 10.38 14.16
C HIS A 328 6.20 10.83 12.84
N CYS A 329 6.48 10.15 11.74
CA CYS A 329 5.84 10.41 10.44
C CYS A 329 4.34 10.14 10.49
N LEU A 330 3.91 9.03 11.08
CA LEU A 330 2.48 8.70 11.20
C LEU A 330 1.74 9.76 12.02
N ARG A 331 2.30 10.19 13.16
CA ARG A 331 1.72 11.25 14.00
C ARG A 331 1.64 12.59 13.28
N PHE A 332 2.71 12.99 12.59
CA PHE A 332 2.73 14.24 11.83
C PHE A 332 1.71 14.20 10.69
N ASN A 333 1.76 13.18 9.83
CA ASN A 333 0.88 13.07 8.67
C ASN A 333 -0.59 13.01 9.08
N THR A 334 -0.95 12.17 10.07
CA THR A 334 -2.33 12.07 10.56
C THR A 334 -2.79 13.39 11.18
N ARG A 335 -1.99 14.02 12.04
CA ARG A 335 -2.32 15.34 12.62
C ARG A 335 -2.58 16.37 11.53
N THR A 336 -1.65 16.54 10.60
CA THR A 336 -1.76 17.55 9.53
C THR A 336 -2.95 17.29 8.62
N ILE A 337 -3.24 16.03 8.26
CA ILE A 337 -4.44 15.68 7.48
C ILE A 337 -5.72 16.02 8.26
N LEU A 338 -5.78 15.64 9.54
CA LEU A 338 -6.98 15.80 10.35
C LEU A 338 -7.29 17.26 10.66
N THR A 339 -6.28 18.08 10.95
CA THR A 339 -6.48 19.52 11.21
C THR A 339 -6.98 20.28 10.00
N HIS A 340 -6.62 19.85 8.79
CA HIS A 340 -7.02 20.50 7.53
C HIS A 340 -8.22 19.85 6.84
N THR A 341 -8.78 18.77 7.39
CA THR A 341 -9.99 18.19 6.82
C THR A 341 -11.23 18.70 7.53
N VAL A 342 -12.14 19.30 6.74
CA VAL A 342 -13.44 19.78 7.20
C VAL A 342 -14.28 18.62 7.74
N LEU A 343 -14.88 18.80 8.91
CA LEU A 343 -15.87 17.85 9.42
C LEU A 343 -17.12 17.96 8.56
N GLN A 344 -17.42 16.92 7.78
CA GLN A 344 -18.65 16.83 7.00
C GLN A 344 -19.67 15.97 7.75
N SER A 345 -20.96 16.29 7.61
CA SER A 345 -22.03 15.42 8.09
C SER A 345 -21.90 14.04 7.43
N GLN A 346 -22.22 12.98 8.17
CA GLN A 346 -22.16 11.62 7.63
C GLN A 346 -23.46 11.32 6.89
N PRO A 347 -23.42 11.00 5.58
CA PRO A 347 -24.61 10.54 4.91
C PRO A 347 -25.15 9.26 5.56
N SER A 348 -26.47 9.23 5.77
CA SER A 348 -27.13 8.14 6.51
C SER A 348 -26.96 6.78 5.83
N CYS A 349 -26.81 6.75 4.50
CA CYS A 349 -26.58 5.55 3.68
C CYS A 349 -25.30 4.80 4.06
N ILE A 350 -24.29 5.51 4.58
CA ILE A 350 -22.95 4.95 4.84
C ILE A 350 -22.88 4.27 6.22
N SER A 351 -23.81 4.60 7.15
CA SER A 351 -23.79 4.09 8.53
C SER A 351 -23.79 2.55 8.58
N ALA A 352 -24.57 1.90 7.71
CA ALA A 352 -24.62 0.45 7.62
C ALA A 352 -23.28 -0.15 7.12
N LEU A 353 -22.64 0.50 6.15
CA LEU A 353 -21.35 0.07 5.60
C LEU A 353 -20.22 0.22 6.62
N LEU A 354 -20.18 1.35 7.36
CA LEU A 354 -19.21 1.57 8.43
C LEU A 354 -19.39 0.55 9.57
N LYS A 355 -20.64 0.22 9.93
CA LYS A 355 -20.92 -0.87 10.88
C LYS A 355 -20.37 -2.19 10.36
N MET A 356 -20.58 -2.53 9.10
CA MET A 356 -20.09 -3.78 8.53
C MET A 356 -18.55 -3.84 8.48
N LEU A 357 -17.89 -2.75 8.10
CA LEU A 357 -16.43 -2.62 8.20
C LEU A 357 -15.94 -2.83 9.63
N ASN A 358 -16.64 -2.27 10.63
CA ASN A 358 -16.31 -2.48 12.04
C ASN A 358 -16.50 -3.94 12.49
N HIS A 359 -17.49 -4.67 11.95
CA HIS A 359 -17.69 -6.10 12.22
C HIS A 359 -16.58 -6.94 11.59
N LEU A 360 -16.21 -6.68 10.34
CA LEU A 360 -15.10 -7.35 9.66
C LEU A 360 -13.79 -7.17 10.42
N ALA A 361 -13.52 -5.96 10.93
CA ALA A 361 -12.37 -5.71 11.78
C ALA A 361 -12.42 -6.55 13.07
N THR A 362 -13.58 -6.70 13.72
CA THR A 362 -13.72 -7.59 14.90
C THR A 362 -13.43 -9.05 14.55
N ILE A 363 -13.93 -9.54 13.41
CA ILE A 363 -13.65 -10.91 12.97
C ILE A 363 -12.15 -11.09 12.72
N ASN A 364 -11.50 -10.11 12.09
CA ASN A 364 -10.07 -10.16 11.84
C ASN A 364 -9.22 -10.15 13.13
N PHE A 365 -9.68 -9.47 14.18
CA PHE A 365 -9.04 -9.54 15.49
C PHE A 365 -9.13 -10.94 16.12
N LEU A 366 -10.26 -11.64 15.94
CA LEU A 366 -10.43 -13.01 16.43
C LEU A 366 -9.50 -13.97 15.69
N THR A 367 -9.42 -13.89 14.36
CA THR A 367 -8.51 -14.73 13.56
C THR A 367 -7.05 -14.46 13.90
N LEU A 368 -6.66 -13.19 14.06
CA LEU A 368 -5.34 -12.77 14.51
C LEU A 368 -4.96 -13.35 15.90
N THR A 369 -5.91 -13.38 16.83
CA THR A 369 -5.69 -13.96 18.17
C THR A 369 -5.48 -15.47 18.10
N LEU A 370 -6.22 -16.16 17.22
CA LEU A 370 -6.07 -17.59 16.98
C LEU A 370 -4.73 -17.91 16.32
N GLU A 371 -4.33 -17.14 15.30
CA GLU A 371 -3.04 -17.28 14.62
C GLU A 371 -1.88 -17.12 15.61
N PHE A 372 -1.89 -16.08 16.44
CA PHE A 372 -0.88 -15.91 17.48
C PHE A 372 -0.78 -17.12 18.41
N SER A 373 -1.93 -17.67 18.80
CA SER A 373 -1.99 -18.86 19.65
C SER A 373 -1.36 -20.08 18.96
N LEU A 374 -1.59 -20.26 17.65
CA LEU A 374 -0.96 -21.33 16.87
C LEU A 374 0.55 -21.13 16.75
N ILE A 375 1.01 -19.91 16.47
CA ILE A 375 2.44 -19.56 16.41
C ILE A 375 3.13 -19.91 17.74
N LEU A 376 2.50 -19.58 18.87
CA LEU A 376 3.01 -19.92 20.20
C LEU A 376 3.10 -21.44 20.42
N ILE A 377 2.13 -22.22 19.93
CA ILE A 377 2.17 -23.68 20.00
C ILE A 377 3.28 -24.23 19.10
N MET A 378 3.40 -23.74 17.87
CA MET A 378 4.45 -24.13 16.91
C MET A 378 5.85 -23.86 17.48
N LYS A 379 6.02 -22.75 18.19
CA LYS A 379 7.27 -22.38 18.88
C LYS A 379 7.75 -23.44 19.89
N VAL A 380 6.85 -24.23 20.49
CA VAL A 380 7.24 -25.29 21.44
C VAL A 380 7.92 -26.48 20.73
N GLY A 381 7.62 -26.70 19.43
CA GLY A 381 8.16 -27.83 18.66
C GLY A 381 9.27 -27.46 17.68
N TRP A 382 9.41 -26.19 17.32
CA TRP A 382 10.27 -25.74 16.22
C TRP A 382 11.46 -24.91 16.69
N LYS A 383 12.60 -25.08 16.02
CA LYS A 383 13.65 -24.06 16.05
C LYS A 383 13.14 -22.86 15.23
N MET A 384 12.71 -21.85 15.95
CA MET A 384 12.56 -20.43 15.62
C MET A 384 13.11 -19.91 14.27
N ASN A 385 14.27 -20.36 13.81
CA ASN A 385 14.82 -20.00 12.50
C ASN A 385 14.04 -20.57 11.30
N ASP A 386 12.94 -21.31 11.51
CA ASP A 386 12.08 -21.76 10.42
C ASP A 386 11.39 -20.56 9.75
N PRO A 387 11.51 -20.41 8.42
CA PRO A 387 10.84 -19.37 7.67
C PRO A 387 9.33 -19.26 7.94
N SER A 388 8.65 -20.38 8.21
CA SER A 388 7.18 -20.39 8.37
C SER A 388 6.73 -19.63 9.62
N ILE A 389 7.44 -19.75 10.75
CA ILE A 389 7.16 -18.98 11.97
C ILE A 389 7.44 -17.49 11.72
N ASN A 390 8.54 -17.19 11.05
CA ASN A 390 8.93 -15.81 10.77
C ASN A 390 7.94 -15.10 9.83
N PHE A 391 7.38 -15.81 8.86
CA PHE A 391 6.30 -15.29 8.01
C PHE A 391 5.02 -15.09 8.80
N GLY A 392 4.60 -16.07 9.61
CA GLY A 392 3.40 -15.94 10.45
C GLY A 392 3.47 -14.75 11.40
N ILE A 393 4.64 -14.48 12.01
CA ILE A 393 4.78 -13.33 12.91
C ILE A 393 4.75 -12.00 12.14
N HIS A 394 5.30 -11.96 10.92
CA HIS A 394 5.21 -10.76 10.09
C HIS A 394 3.77 -10.50 9.64
N ASP A 395 3.06 -11.53 9.16
CA ASP A 395 1.65 -11.43 8.79
C ASP A 395 0.81 -10.98 9.98
N TRP A 396 1.02 -11.58 11.16
CA TRP A 396 0.39 -11.17 12.40
C TRP A 396 0.57 -9.67 12.73
N ILE A 397 1.79 -9.14 12.62
CA ILE A 397 2.06 -7.70 12.82
C ILE A 397 1.31 -6.86 11.76
N SER A 398 1.30 -7.29 10.51
CA SER A 398 0.62 -6.58 9.41
C SER A 398 -0.89 -6.53 9.62
N VAL A 399 -1.51 -7.69 9.82
CA VAL A 399 -2.95 -7.84 10.05
C VAL A 399 -3.37 -7.05 11.29
N LEU A 400 -2.57 -7.04 12.37
CA LEU A 400 -2.80 -6.23 13.56
C LEU A 400 -2.85 -4.73 13.23
N SER A 401 -1.87 -4.23 12.46
CA SER A 401 -1.80 -2.82 12.08
C SER A 401 -3.02 -2.39 11.26
N THR A 402 -3.43 -3.23 10.29
CA THR A 402 -4.57 -2.98 9.40
C THR A 402 -5.89 -3.05 10.18
N PHE A 403 -6.03 -4.00 11.11
CA PHE A 403 -7.16 -4.07 12.03
C PHE A 403 -7.32 -2.79 12.86
N VAL A 404 -6.24 -2.33 13.50
CA VAL A 404 -6.27 -1.12 14.35
C VAL A 404 -6.65 0.10 13.52
N LEU A 405 -6.07 0.25 12.32
CA LEU A 405 -6.42 1.35 11.41
C LEU A 405 -7.89 1.29 11.00
N GLN A 406 -8.40 0.11 10.62
CA GLN A 406 -9.79 -0.06 10.21
C GLN A 406 -10.76 0.29 11.34
N LYS A 407 -10.49 -0.18 12.57
CA LYS A 407 -11.27 0.18 13.75
C LYS A 407 -11.26 1.67 14.01
N TRP A 408 -10.08 2.28 13.96
CA TRP A 408 -9.93 3.71 14.19
C TRP A 408 -10.75 4.51 13.17
N VAL A 409 -10.60 4.22 11.88
CA VAL A 409 -11.35 4.90 10.80
C VAL A 409 -12.86 4.73 10.97
N CYS A 410 -13.34 3.53 11.32
CA CYS A 410 -14.78 3.28 11.48
C CYS A 410 -15.41 3.97 12.70
N LEU A 411 -14.60 4.31 13.71
CA LEU A 411 -15.07 4.96 14.94
C LEU A 411 -14.85 6.47 14.93
N TYR A 412 -14.07 6.99 13.98
CA TYR A 412 -13.67 8.39 13.96
C TYR A 412 -14.68 9.28 13.25
N GLU A 413 -14.99 10.44 13.81
CA GLU A 413 -15.97 11.36 13.25
C GLU A 413 -15.56 11.86 11.85
N ARG A 414 -14.27 12.15 11.66
CA ARG A 414 -13.69 12.58 10.37
C ARG A 414 -13.16 11.39 9.55
N TYR A 415 -13.88 10.26 9.53
CA TYR A 415 -13.44 9.04 8.84
C TYR A 415 -13.07 9.28 7.36
N GLN A 416 -13.74 10.22 6.69
CA GLN A 416 -13.51 10.55 5.27
C GLN A 416 -12.05 10.94 4.97
N SER A 417 -11.39 11.64 5.91
CA SER A 417 -9.99 12.06 5.81
C SER A 417 -9.04 10.86 5.74
N CYS A 418 -9.41 9.78 6.43
CA CYS A 418 -8.58 8.60 6.66
C CYS A 418 -9.03 7.39 5.84
N LEU A 419 -10.21 7.44 5.20
CA LEU A 419 -10.74 6.37 4.37
C LEU A 419 -9.77 5.97 3.26
N LEU A 420 -9.14 6.94 2.60
CA LEU A 420 -8.16 6.65 1.55
C LEU A 420 -6.89 6.00 2.11
N ILE A 421 -6.48 6.35 3.34
CA ILE A 421 -5.38 5.67 4.03
C ILE A 421 -5.76 4.21 4.28
N LEU A 422 -6.99 3.96 4.76
CA LEU A 422 -7.51 2.61 4.96
C LEU A 422 -7.55 1.81 3.66
N ILE A 423 -8.07 2.38 2.56
CA ILE A 423 -8.14 1.72 1.26
C ILE A 423 -6.75 1.33 0.78
N LEU A 424 -5.79 2.25 0.82
CA LEU A 424 -4.42 1.98 0.40
C LEU A 424 -3.75 0.94 1.33
N GLN A 425 -3.98 1.00 2.63
CA GLN A 425 -3.48 0.01 3.58
C GLN A 425 -4.09 -1.38 3.36
N LEU A 426 -5.40 -1.48 3.09
CA LEU A 426 -6.07 -2.74 2.77
C LEU A 426 -5.56 -3.35 1.47
N VAL A 427 -5.26 -2.52 0.46
CA VAL A 427 -4.59 -2.98 -0.77
C VAL A 427 -3.23 -3.58 -0.43
N VAL A 428 -2.42 -2.88 0.39
CA VAL A 428 -1.11 -3.39 0.84
C VAL A 428 -1.26 -4.68 1.64
N GLU A 429 -2.21 -4.76 2.57
CA GLU A 429 -2.48 -5.96 3.37
C GLU A 429 -2.82 -7.15 2.47
N CYS A 430 -3.76 -6.98 1.52
CA CYS A 430 -4.14 -8.02 0.59
C CYS A 430 -2.94 -8.53 -0.24
N ILE A 431 -2.02 -7.64 -0.62
CA ILE A 431 -0.79 -7.98 -1.35
C ILE A 431 0.16 -8.77 -0.46
N THR A 432 0.38 -8.27 0.75
CA THR A 432 1.35 -8.79 1.70
C THR A 432 0.93 -10.18 2.17
N THR A 433 -0.32 -10.37 2.62
CA THR A 433 -0.84 -11.69 3.02
C THR A 433 -0.83 -12.66 1.84
N LEU A 434 -1.19 -12.23 0.62
CA LEU A 434 -1.09 -13.07 -0.58
C LEU A 434 0.36 -13.47 -0.88
N SER A 435 1.31 -12.57 -0.67
CA SER A 435 2.74 -12.83 -0.82
C SER A 435 3.23 -13.87 0.18
N PHE A 436 2.81 -13.77 1.44
CA PHE A 436 3.15 -14.72 2.49
C PHE A 436 2.53 -16.10 2.23
N LEU A 437 1.24 -16.16 1.89
CA LEU A 437 0.56 -17.38 1.46
C LEU A 437 1.30 -18.05 0.29
N SER A 438 1.70 -17.27 -0.72
CA SER A 438 2.46 -17.78 -1.87
C SER A 438 3.85 -18.29 -1.45
N ALA A 439 4.59 -17.56 -0.63
CA ALA A 439 5.92 -17.95 -0.16
C ALA A 439 5.87 -19.22 0.70
N GLN A 440 4.91 -19.31 1.63
CA GLN A 440 4.70 -20.47 2.49
C GLN A 440 4.29 -21.70 1.65
N THR A 441 3.39 -21.53 0.68
CA THR A 441 3.00 -22.60 -0.25
C THR A 441 4.20 -23.12 -1.04
N ASN A 442 5.00 -22.23 -1.61
CA ASN A 442 6.18 -22.57 -2.40
C ASN A 442 7.25 -23.28 -1.55
N TYR A 443 7.41 -22.83 -0.30
CA TYR A 443 8.29 -23.47 0.67
C TYR A 443 7.82 -24.91 0.99
N ILE A 444 6.54 -25.11 1.30
CA ILE A 444 5.97 -26.44 1.56
C ILE A 444 6.13 -27.36 0.34
N GLN A 445 5.90 -26.85 -0.87
CA GLN A 445 6.08 -27.62 -2.11
C GLN A 445 7.53 -28.05 -2.33
N LEU A 446 8.49 -27.14 -2.12
CA LEU A 446 9.92 -27.47 -2.18
C LEU A 446 10.28 -28.56 -1.16
N MET A 447 9.77 -28.45 0.06
CA MET A 447 10.02 -29.44 1.11
C MET A 447 9.45 -30.82 0.80
N ILE A 448 8.22 -30.90 0.27
CA ILE A 448 7.62 -32.15 -0.20
C ILE A 448 8.44 -32.76 -1.35
N SER A 449 8.94 -31.91 -2.27
CA SER A 449 9.71 -32.37 -3.43
C SER A 449 11.07 -32.93 -3.01
N LEU A 450 11.74 -32.28 -2.06
CA LEU A 450 12.97 -32.78 -1.45
C LEU A 450 12.74 -34.07 -0.67
N ALA A 451 11.66 -34.17 0.11
CA ALA A 451 11.35 -35.36 0.91
C ALA A 451 11.05 -36.61 0.06
N ARG A 452 10.53 -36.42 -1.16
CA ARG A 452 10.25 -37.49 -2.12
C ARG A 452 11.44 -37.82 -3.02
N SER A 453 12.45 -36.95 -3.07
CA SER A 453 13.69 -37.22 -3.80
C SER A 453 14.61 -38.14 -2.99
N ASN A 454 15.57 -38.81 -3.63
CA ASN A 454 16.64 -39.56 -2.95
C ASN A 454 17.63 -38.65 -2.17
N ALA A 455 17.26 -37.39 -1.89
CA ALA A 455 18.01 -36.51 -1.01
C ALA A 455 18.16 -37.17 0.36
N ASN A 456 19.29 -36.91 1.02
CA ASN A 456 19.62 -37.53 2.31
C ASN A 456 18.55 -37.17 3.36
N ILE A 457 17.58 -38.09 3.55
CA ILE A 457 16.41 -37.90 4.42
C ILE A 457 16.84 -37.53 5.84
N ASN A 458 18.00 -38.02 6.31
CA ASN A 458 18.51 -37.68 7.64
C ASN A 458 18.97 -36.22 7.72
N ARG A 459 19.60 -35.67 6.67
CA ARG A 459 19.90 -34.23 6.59
C ARG A 459 18.63 -33.40 6.41
N LEU A 460 17.65 -33.89 5.65
CA LEU A 460 16.38 -33.20 5.45
C LEU A 460 15.56 -33.13 6.75
N ARG A 461 15.52 -34.21 7.55
CA ARG A 461 14.87 -34.24 8.87
C ARG A 461 15.54 -33.33 9.89
N GLN A 462 16.84 -33.06 9.75
CA GLN A 462 17.54 -32.05 10.56
C GLN A 462 17.12 -30.63 10.19
N LEU A 463 16.75 -30.40 8.93
CA LEU A 463 16.28 -29.10 8.45
C LEU A 463 14.79 -28.89 8.76
N LEU A 464 13.96 -29.94 8.67
CA LEU A 464 12.56 -29.90 9.08
C LEU A 464 12.16 -31.17 9.85
N PRO A 465 11.81 -31.07 11.15
CA PRO A 465 11.13 -32.15 11.84
C PRO A 465 9.71 -32.27 11.26
N VAL A 466 9.54 -33.13 10.26
CA VAL A 466 8.24 -33.39 9.64
C VAL A 466 7.45 -34.37 10.50
N ASP A 467 6.93 -33.92 11.64
CA ASP A 467 5.93 -34.68 12.40
C ASP A 467 4.52 -34.36 11.86
N HIS A 468 3.61 -35.33 11.86
CA HIS A 468 2.24 -35.11 11.33
C HIS A 468 1.51 -33.94 12.01
N ILE A 469 1.74 -33.74 13.31
CA ILE A 469 1.16 -32.63 14.08
C ILE A 469 1.60 -31.29 13.51
N ILE A 470 2.86 -31.21 13.09
CA ILE A 470 3.46 -30.00 12.54
C ILE A 470 2.82 -29.65 11.18
N ILE A 471 2.58 -30.64 10.33
CA ILE A 471 1.87 -30.43 9.05
C ILE A 471 0.45 -29.90 9.31
N ILE A 472 -0.26 -30.44 10.31
CA ILE A 472 -1.60 -29.99 10.68
C ILE A 472 -1.57 -28.54 11.17
N LEU A 473 -0.59 -28.18 12.01
CA LEU A 473 -0.44 -26.81 12.50
C LEU A 473 -0.14 -25.82 11.37
N VAL A 474 0.81 -26.14 10.48
CA VAL A 474 1.14 -25.31 9.31
C VAL A 474 -0.06 -25.17 8.37
N TYR A 475 -0.83 -26.25 8.15
CA TYR A 475 -2.04 -26.19 7.33
C TYR A 475 -3.14 -25.33 7.97
N THR A 476 -3.26 -25.38 9.30
CA THR A 476 -4.23 -24.57 10.06
C THR A 476 -3.85 -23.09 10.00
N ASP A 477 -2.58 -22.76 10.21
CA ASP A 477 -2.01 -21.42 10.05
C ASP A 477 -2.27 -20.87 8.64
N HIS A 478 -1.93 -21.65 7.62
CA HIS A 478 -2.19 -21.30 6.21
C HIS A 478 -3.68 -21.06 5.93
N SER A 479 -4.57 -21.87 6.51
CA SER A 479 -6.03 -21.71 6.36
C SER A 479 -6.54 -20.43 7.03
N LEU A 480 -5.96 -20.04 8.17
CA LEU A 480 -6.29 -18.77 8.84
C LEU A 480 -5.84 -17.57 8.00
N GLN A 481 -4.64 -17.62 7.42
CA GLN A 481 -4.13 -16.58 6.52
C GLN A 481 -5.02 -16.39 5.28
N VAL A 482 -5.53 -17.50 4.69
CA VAL A 482 -6.51 -17.42 3.60
C VAL A 482 -7.81 -16.74 4.05
N LEU A 483 -8.28 -17.03 5.26
CA LEU A 483 -9.46 -16.40 5.83
C LEU A 483 -9.23 -14.90 6.10
N GLN A 484 -8.08 -14.52 6.67
CA GLN A 484 -7.68 -13.13 6.89
C GLN A 484 -7.60 -12.37 5.57
N TRP A 485 -6.99 -12.96 4.54
CA TRP A 485 -6.95 -12.38 3.20
C TRP A 485 -8.35 -12.12 2.61
N ALA A 486 -9.27 -13.08 2.77
CA ALA A 486 -10.66 -12.91 2.33
C ALA A 486 -11.39 -11.78 3.09
N ILE A 487 -11.19 -11.68 4.40
CA ILE A 487 -11.76 -10.61 5.23
C ILE A 487 -11.22 -9.24 4.81
N SER A 488 -9.91 -9.13 4.53
CA SER A 488 -9.27 -7.91 4.03
C SER A 488 -9.81 -7.49 2.67
N LEU A 489 -10.05 -8.45 1.75
CA LEU A 489 -10.70 -8.18 0.47
C LEU A 489 -12.14 -7.68 0.62
N CYS A 490 -12.94 -8.30 1.50
CA CYS A 490 -14.28 -7.81 1.80
C CYS A 490 -14.24 -6.38 2.38
N SER A 491 -13.30 -6.11 3.29
CA SER A 491 -13.12 -4.79 3.89
C SER A 491 -12.70 -3.75 2.85
N LEU A 492 -11.86 -4.13 1.88
CA LEU A 492 -11.50 -3.28 0.74
C LEU A 492 -12.72 -2.96 -0.12
N GLY A 493 -13.52 -3.98 -0.46
CA GLY A 493 -14.76 -3.82 -1.23
C GLY A 493 -15.73 -2.84 -0.57
N PHE A 494 -16.01 -3.02 0.72
CA PHE A 494 -16.90 -2.10 1.44
C PHE A 494 -16.31 -0.69 1.59
N SER A 495 -15.00 -0.54 1.77
CA SER A 495 -14.35 0.77 1.84
C SER A 495 -14.44 1.52 0.50
N LEU A 496 -14.35 0.80 -0.62
CA LEU A 496 -14.54 1.37 -1.96
C LEU A 496 -16.01 1.79 -2.22
N ILE A 497 -16.98 1.02 -1.72
CA ILE A 497 -18.40 1.41 -1.78
C ILE A 497 -18.62 2.68 -0.97
N VAL A 498 -18.10 2.75 0.27
CA VAL A 498 -18.15 3.96 1.10
C VAL A 498 -17.55 5.16 0.37
N LEU A 499 -16.38 4.99 -0.26
CA LEU A 499 -15.74 6.05 -1.04
C LEU A 499 -16.63 6.51 -2.21
N ASN A 500 -17.28 5.57 -2.90
CA ASN A 500 -18.17 5.88 -4.01
C ASN A 500 -19.40 6.68 -3.55
N GLU A 501 -20.07 6.27 -2.46
CA GLU A 501 -21.23 6.98 -1.92
C GLU A 501 -20.89 8.42 -1.55
N ILE A 502 -19.74 8.66 -0.91
CA ILE A 502 -19.27 10.03 -0.56
C ILE A 502 -19.08 10.90 -1.81
N VAL A 503 -18.60 10.32 -2.92
CA VAL A 503 -18.37 11.04 -4.18
C VAL A 503 -19.69 11.31 -4.90
N VAL A 504 -20.64 10.37 -4.88
CA VAL A 504 -21.95 10.53 -5.51
C VAL A 504 -22.78 11.60 -4.80
N ASP A 505 -22.87 11.57 -3.46
CA ASP A 505 -23.64 12.54 -2.68
C ASP A 505 -23.17 13.98 -2.93
N LYS A 506 -21.85 14.20 -3.13
CA LYS A 506 -21.29 15.52 -3.47
C LYS A 506 -21.68 16.03 -4.85
N ASN A 507 -21.95 15.13 -5.79
CA ASN A 507 -22.39 15.53 -7.13
C ASN A 507 -23.89 15.81 -7.16
N GLU A 508 -24.70 15.13 -6.34
CA GLU A 508 -26.13 15.42 -6.21
C GLU A 508 -26.37 16.75 -5.48
N THR A 509 -25.62 17.03 -4.40
CA THR A 509 -25.76 18.31 -3.67
C THR A 509 -25.24 19.53 -4.44
N ASN A 510 -24.23 19.37 -5.30
CA ASN A 510 -23.74 20.48 -6.13
C ASN A 510 -24.47 20.61 -7.49
N GLY A 511 -25.30 19.63 -7.86
CA GLY A 511 -26.05 19.61 -9.12
C GLY A 511 -27.29 20.52 -9.15
N ASP A 512 -27.77 20.96 -7.98
CA ASP A 512 -28.99 21.77 -7.85
C ASP A 512 -28.74 23.26 -7.54
N LEU A 513 -27.47 23.71 -7.45
CA LEU A 513 -27.13 25.14 -7.40
C LEU A 513 -26.82 25.70 -8.79
N HIS A 514 -27.86 25.89 -9.59
CA HIS A 514 -27.86 26.90 -10.65
C HIS A 514 -28.35 28.22 -10.01
N PRO A 515 -27.49 29.23 -9.72
CA PRO A 515 -27.98 30.53 -9.33
C PRO A 515 -28.52 31.23 -10.57
N THR A 516 -29.75 30.90 -10.95
CA THR A 516 -30.57 31.72 -11.85
C THR A 516 -31.27 32.76 -10.99
N VAL A 517 -30.52 33.65 -10.35
CA VAL A 517 -31.09 34.81 -9.64
C VAL A 517 -30.92 36.02 -10.55
N ALA A 518 -32.00 36.26 -11.30
CA ALA A 518 -32.27 37.54 -11.93
C ALA A 518 -32.26 38.63 -10.85
N VAL A 519 -31.31 39.55 -10.96
CA VAL A 519 -31.23 40.77 -10.14
C VAL A 519 -32.47 41.61 -10.43
N THR A 520 -33.43 41.60 -9.51
CA THR A 520 -34.46 42.62 -9.40
C THR A 520 -34.42 43.19 -7.98
N ASN A 521 -34.15 44.49 -7.92
CA ASN A 521 -33.99 45.30 -6.71
C ASN A 521 -35.34 45.48 -6.01
N GLU A 522 -35.43 45.20 -4.70
CA GLU A 522 -36.24 45.97 -3.74
C GLU A 522 -35.99 45.50 -2.29
N PRO A 523 -35.71 46.40 -1.31
CA PRO A 523 -35.36 46.03 0.07
C PRO A 523 -36.53 46.26 1.04
N HIS A 524 -36.98 45.24 1.78
CA HIS A 524 -37.82 45.45 2.97
C HIS A 524 -37.67 44.35 4.05
N MET A 525 -37.18 44.81 5.22
CA MET A 525 -37.53 44.46 6.62
C MET A 525 -37.51 42.99 7.11
N ALA A 526 -36.63 42.77 8.11
CA ALA A 526 -36.61 41.61 9.02
C ALA A 526 -37.90 41.45 9.85
N PRO A 527 -38.19 40.24 10.37
CA PRO A 527 -38.03 40.06 11.83
C PRO A 527 -37.74 38.62 12.37
N LYS A 528 -37.05 38.62 13.53
CA LYS A 528 -37.23 37.79 14.76
C LYS A 528 -36.86 36.29 14.83
N ASN A 529 -35.95 36.04 15.78
CA ASN A 529 -35.52 34.78 16.43
C ASN A 529 -36.65 33.90 16.98
N GLU A 530 -36.47 32.57 16.90
CA GLU A 530 -36.79 31.59 17.96
C GLU A 530 -35.80 30.39 17.90
N PRO A 531 -35.23 29.90 19.03
CA PRO A 531 -34.33 28.74 19.05
C PRO A 531 -35.09 27.46 19.42
N ILE A 532 -34.84 26.36 18.71
CA ILE A 532 -35.36 25.03 19.05
C ILE A 532 -34.19 24.13 19.47
N SER A 533 -34.20 23.72 20.74
CA SER A 533 -33.36 22.67 21.32
C SER A 533 -33.92 21.29 21.01
N ILE A 534 -33.08 20.33 20.62
CA ILE A 534 -33.40 18.89 20.72
C ILE A 534 -32.21 18.16 21.34
N ASN A 535 -32.36 17.82 22.62
CA ASN A 535 -31.58 16.79 23.31
C ASN A 535 -32.01 15.40 22.81
N GLY A 536 -31.05 14.53 22.48
CA GLY A 536 -31.35 13.18 22.00
C GLY A 536 -30.14 12.25 21.91
N LEU A 537 -29.64 11.82 23.08
CA LEU A 537 -29.14 10.47 23.43
C LEU A 537 -28.13 9.70 22.55
N ASN A 538 -27.12 9.17 23.26
CA ASN A 538 -26.23 8.01 23.00
C ASN A 538 -24.95 8.35 22.22
N GLY A 539 -23.73 8.34 22.75
CA GLY A 539 -23.19 7.62 23.91
C GLY A 539 -21.98 6.80 23.45
N PHE A 540 -20.78 7.38 23.45
CA PHE A 540 -19.47 6.71 23.55
C PHE A 540 -18.38 7.77 23.82
N ASN A 541 -17.90 7.85 25.06
CA ASN A 541 -16.77 8.70 25.47
C ASN A 541 -15.47 8.16 24.85
N ASN A 542 -14.91 8.88 23.87
CA ASN A 542 -13.53 8.70 23.38
C ASN A 542 -12.67 9.91 23.78
N ASN A 543 -12.67 10.26 25.08
CA ASN A 543 -11.92 11.39 25.65
C ASN A 543 -10.44 11.05 25.87
N ALA A 544 -9.72 10.60 24.84
CA ALA A 544 -8.29 10.29 24.94
C ALA A 544 -7.37 11.09 24.01
N PHE A 545 -7.91 11.99 23.17
CA PHE A 545 -7.11 12.86 22.30
C PHE A 545 -7.70 14.27 22.07
N GLU A 546 -8.76 14.65 22.78
CA GLU A 546 -9.33 16.00 22.74
C GLU A 546 -8.73 16.88 23.84
N ASP A 547 -7.59 17.50 23.53
CA ASP A 547 -7.10 18.66 24.28
C ASP A 547 -6.62 19.81 23.35
N ASP A 548 -6.97 19.76 22.05
CA ASP A 548 -6.76 20.89 21.13
C ASP A 548 -8.01 21.08 20.24
N THR A 549 -8.85 22.04 20.64
CA THR A 549 -10.05 22.54 19.94
C THR A 549 -9.76 23.04 18.51
N ILE A 550 -10.36 22.42 17.48
CA ILE A 550 -10.62 23.07 16.18
C ILE A 550 -11.99 22.66 15.64
N GLN A 551 -12.96 23.58 15.79
CA GLN A 551 -14.27 23.56 15.15
C GLN A 551 -14.14 23.85 13.65
N ILE A 552 -14.90 23.13 12.83
CA ILE A 552 -14.95 23.33 11.38
C ILE A 552 -16.41 23.27 10.92
N VAL A 553 -16.92 24.36 10.35
CA VAL A 553 -18.20 24.44 9.62
C VAL A 553 -17.95 25.05 8.24
N GLU A 554 -18.65 24.52 7.24
CA GLU A 554 -18.64 24.79 5.79
C GLU A 554 -19.49 26.03 5.48
N ILE A 555 -19.04 26.95 4.61
CA ILE A 555 -19.82 28.14 4.20
C ILE A 555 -19.98 28.16 2.68
N GLU A 556 -21.24 28.14 2.21
CA GLU A 556 -21.66 28.43 0.84
C GLU A 556 -21.40 29.89 0.46
N PRO A 557 -20.98 30.20 -0.79
CA PRO A 557 -20.75 31.58 -1.19
C PRO A 557 -22.05 32.23 -1.67
N SER A 558 -22.60 33.16 -0.88
CA SER A 558 -23.54 34.16 -1.41
C SER A 558 -23.38 35.53 -0.75
N GLY A 559 -23.05 36.53 -1.58
CA GLY A 559 -23.67 37.85 -1.48
C GLY A 559 -22.82 38.99 -0.90
N LEU A 560 -22.13 39.72 -1.79
CA LEU A 560 -21.81 41.15 -1.59
C LEU A 560 -23.08 41.94 -1.25
N THR A 561 -23.01 42.87 -0.28
CA THR A 561 -23.36 44.28 -0.53
C THR A 561 -22.68 45.22 0.46
N THR A 562 -22.08 46.25 -0.14
CA THR A 562 -21.48 47.48 0.37
C THR A 562 -22.23 48.17 1.52
N ASN A 563 -21.47 48.77 2.43
CA ASN A 563 -21.74 50.13 2.89
C ASN A 563 -20.44 50.92 3.05
N THR A 564 -20.34 51.95 2.22
CA THR A 564 -19.48 53.12 2.35
C THR A 564 -19.71 53.79 3.69
N GLU A 565 -18.64 54.11 4.42
CA GLU A 565 -18.52 55.40 5.11
C GLU A 565 -17.05 55.72 5.42
N ASN A 566 -16.66 56.89 4.89
CA ASN A 566 -15.46 57.69 5.07
C ASN A 566 -14.71 57.52 6.40
N VAL A 567 -13.36 57.60 6.37
CA VAL A 567 -12.54 58.65 7.03
C VAL A 567 -11.07 58.51 6.59
N ALA A 568 -10.52 59.63 6.06
CA ALA A 568 -9.13 59.98 5.74
C ALA A 568 -8.45 59.32 4.53
#